data_AF-A0A140E835-F1
#
_entry.id   AF-A0A140E835-F1
#
_cell.length_a   1.000
_cell.length_b   1.000
_cell.length_c   1.000
_cell.angle_alpha   90.00
_cell.angle_beta   90.00
_cell.angle_gamma   90.00
#
_symmetry.space_group_name_H-M   'P 1'
#
loop_
_entity.id
_entity.type
_entity.pdbx_description
1 polymer ?
#
loop_
_entity_poly.entity_id
_entity_poly.type
_entity_poly.pdbx_seq_one_letter_code
_entity_poly.pdbx_strand_id
1 'polypeptide(L)'
;MEPHHANKPRPKLSATKHSKFISCKLYISESRNATAVDAVERASKSDPQVVVVSQFGDHHYNRFRYTLVSYIVVDDGGGGSSAAGEATVVVHSPIRKVLLAMMEAAFSSIDLESQSGAHPRMGVVDDLSFHPVGQATVEDAASLARQVASDIACIAAVPVFLYAAAHPAGKSVGAVRRELGYYRPNYRGNQWSGSVLPDVLPVKPDVGPAHVVSHKRGATTVGVTPWIENYNVPVLCKDVATVRRITRGVTGRSGGLPTVQALALFHGDDCTEIACLLDPDHASAYQVQTV
;
A
#
# COMPACT_ATOMS: atom_id res chain seq x y z
N MET A 1 2.65 -52.50 -22.12
CA MET A 1 2.86 -51.31 -22.97
C MET A 1 2.40 -50.12 -22.16
N GLU A 2 3.32 -49.50 -21.41
CA GLU A 2 3.07 -48.19 -20.79
C GLU A 2 3.44 -47.07 -21.76
N PRO A 3 2.69 -45.96 -21.83
CA PRO A 3 3.05 -44.86 -22.69
C PRO A 3 4.14 -44.01 -22.03
N HIS A 4 5.29 -43.94 -22.70
CA HIS A 4 6.34 -42.96 -22.40
C HIS A 4 5.79 -41.54 -22.53
N HIS A 5 5.58 -40.85 -21.40
CA HIS A 5 5.42 -39.40 -21.40
C HIS A 5 6.77 -38.74 -21.71
N ALA A 6 6.94 -38.34 -22.96
CA ALA A 6 8.04 -37.47 -23.38
C ALA A 6 7.95 -36.15 -22.62
N ASN A 7 8.94 -35.91 -21.76
CA ASN A 7 9.09 -34.69 -20.98
C ASN A 7 9.41 -33.53 -21.95
N LYS A 8 8.40 -32.69 -22.26
CA LYS A 8 8.63 -31.49 -23.07
C LYS A 8 9.60 -30.56 -22.34
N PRO A 9 10.65 -30.04 -22.99
CA PRO A 9 11.59 -29.14 -22.34
C PRO A 9 10.84 -27.89 -21.87
N ARG A 10 10.96 -27.57 -20.58
CA ARG A 10 10.50 -26.27 -20.04
C ARG A 10 11.20 -25.16 -20.83
N PRO A 11 10.50 -24.13 -21.30
CA PRO A 11 11.16 -23.01 -21.97
C PRO A 11 12.18 -22.42 -21.00
N LYS A 12 13.45 -22.40 -21.41
CA LYS A 12 14.49 -21.67 -20.68
C LYS A 12 14.08 -20.21 -20.73
N LEU A 13 13.75 -19.61 -19.58
CA LEU A 13 13.68 -18.16 -19.47
C LEU A 13 15.04 -17.63 -19.94
N SER A 14 15.05 -16.93 -21.07
CA SER A 14 16.15 -16.05 -21.43
C SER A 14 16.38 -15.16 -20.22
N ALA A 15 17.55 -15.27 -19.57
CA ALA A 15 17.89 -14.44 -18.44
C ALA A 15 18.24 -13.04 -18.95
N THR A 16 17.23 -12.29 -19.40
CA THR A 16 17.35 -10.84 -19.52
C THR A 16 17.68 -10.31 -18.12
N LYS A 17 18.91 -9.84 -17.95
CA LYS A 17 19.35 -9.17 -16.72
C LYS A 17 18.62 -7.84 -16.64
N HIS A 18 17.46 -7.83 -16.00
CA HIS A 18 16.79 -6.59 -15.65
C HIS A 18 17.53 -5.93 -14.47
N SER A 19 17.69 -4.61 -14.53
CA SER A 19 18.35 -3.83 -13.47
C SER A 19 17.42 -2.86 -12.74
N LYS A 20 16.27 -2.52 -13.35
CA LYS A 20 15.22 -1.68 -12.78
C LYS A 20 14.09 -2.54 -12.23
N PHE A 21 13.83 -2.43 -10.92
CA PHE A 21 12.76 -3.14 -10.23
C PHE A 21 11.87 -2.15 -9.49
N ILE A 22 10.58 -2.45 -9.42
CA ILE A 22 9.64 -1.73 -8.57
C ILE A 22 9.08 -2.69 -7.54
N SER A 23 9.08 -2.24 -6.29
CA SER A 23 8.33 -2.88 -5.21
C SER A 23 7.02 -2.13 -4.98
N CYS A 24 5.95 -2.87 -4.66
CA CYS A 24 4.70 -2.28 -4.20
C CYS A 24 4.25 -2.96 -2.90
N LYS A 25 3.96 -2.13 -1.89
CA LYS A 25 3.28 -2.53 -0.65
C LYS A 25 1.79 -2.25 -0.82
N LEU A 26 1.02 -3.32 -1.00
CA LEU A 26 -0.43 -3.30 -1.14
C LEU A 26 -1.06 -3.58 0.22
N TYR A 27 -1.94 -2.68 0.68
CA TYR A 27 -2.68 -2.81 1.93
C TYR A 27 -4.16 -3.04 1.66
N ILE A 28 -4.69 -4.14 2.19
CA ILE A 28 -6.08 -4.55 2.05
C ILE A 28 -6.73 -4.58 3.43
N SER A 29 -7.94 -4.05 3.54
CA SER A 29 -8.70 -3.94 4.79
C SER A 29 -9.44 -5.22 5.17
N GLU A 30 -8.77 -6.37 5.08
CA GLU A 30 -9.34 -7.67 5.46
C GLU A 30 -8.20 -8.64 5.80
N SER A 31 -8.29 -9.30 6.96
CA SER A 31 -7.36 -10.37 7.38
C SER A 31 -8.06 -11.55 8.07
N ARG A 32 -9.36 -11.47 8.32
CA ARG A 32 -10.15 -12.44 9.09
C ARG A 32 -10.94 -13.39 8.19
N ASN A 33 -11.42 -12.90 7.05
CA ASN A 33 -12.13 -13.70 6.06
C ASN A 33 -11.12 -14.49 5.21
N ALA A 34 -10.86 -15.73 5.60
CA ALA A 34 -9.92 -16.63 4.93
C ALA A 34 -10.22 -16.76 3.42
N THR A 35 -11.49 -16.89 3.03
CA THR A 35 -11.87 -17.02 1.61
C THR A 35 -11.49 -15.78 0.80
N ALA A 36 -11.68 -14.58 1.36
CA ALA A 36 -11.29 -13.33 0.70
C ALA A 36 -9.76 -13.20 0.61
N VAL A 37 -9.05 -13.52 1.69
CA VAL A 37 -7.57 -13.51 1.72
C VAL A 37 -7.01 -14.50 0.70
N ASP A 38 -7.53 -15.73 0.65
CA ASP A 38 -7.12 -16.77 -0.31
C ASP A 38 -7.37 -16.35 -1.77
N ALA A 39 -8.47 -15.63 -2.04
CA ALA A 39 -8.76 -15.13 -3.37
C ALA A 39 -7.70 -14.11 -3.84
N VAL A 40 -7.33 -13.18 -2.95
CA VAL A 40 -6.27 -12.19 -3.22
C VAL A 40 -4.91 -12.87 -3.34
N GLU A 41 -4.58 -13.82 -2.47
CA GLU A 41 -3.31 -14.53 -2.50
C GLU A 41 -3.14 -15.35 -3.79
N ARG A 42 -4.20 -16.01 -4.27
CA ARG A 42 -4.18 -16.69 -5.58
C ARG A 42 -3.91 -15.71 -6.72
N ALA A 43 -4.53 -14.54 -6.71
CA ALA A 43 -4.29 -13.50 -7.72
C ALA A 43 -2.85 -12.99 -7.69
N SER A 44 -2.22 -12.90 -6.50
CA SER A 44 -0.82 -12.48 -6.34
C SER A 44 0.18 -13.43 -7.03
N LYS A 45 -0.21 -14.69 -7.24
CA LYS A 45 0.62 -15.76 -7.83
C LYS A 45 0.29 -16.01 -9.32
N SER A 46 -0.51 -15.12 -9.94
CA SER A 46 -0.99 -15.29 -11.32
C SER A 46 0.09 -15.12 -12.40
N ASP A 47 1.22 -14.50 -12.05
CA ASP A 47 2.35 -14.29 -12.97
C ASP A 47 3.67 -14.64 -12.26
N PRO A 48 4.45 -15.64 -12.74
CA PRO A 48 5.72 -16.03 -12.13
C PRO A 48 6.82 -14.95 -12.23
N GLN A 49 6.61 -13.90 -13.02
CA GLN A 49 7.53 -12.76 -13.12
C GLN A 49 7.37 -11.77 -11.95
N VAL A 50 6.36 -11.94 -11.11
CA VAL A 50 6.12 -11.13 -9.91
C VAL A 50 6.36 -11.97 -8.67
N VAL A 51 7.16 -11.46 -7.74
CA VAL A 51 7.51 -12.15 -6.50
C VAL A 51 6.83 -11.46 -5.32
N VAL A 52 6.07 -12.21 -4.53
CA VAL A 52 5.62 -11.76 -3.20
C VAL A 52 6.78 -11.99 -2.23
N VAL A 53 7.46 -10.92 -1.82
CA VAL A 53 8.64 -10.99 -0.95
C VAL A 53 8.28 -11.05 0.53
N SER A 54 7.14 -10.48 0.91
CA SER A 54 6.61 -10.61 2.27
C SER A 54 5.10 -10.45 2.28
N GLN A 55 4.47 -11.09 3.26
CA GLN A 55 3.06 -10.92 3.57
C GLN A 55 2.86 -10.85 5.08
N PHE A 56 1.93 -10.02 5.52
CA PHE A 56 1.63 -9.82 6.94
C PHE A 56 0.14 -9.50 7.12
N GLY A 57 -0.57 -10.37 7.81
CA GLY A 57 -1.97 -10.16 8.20
C GLY A 57 -2.09 -9.96 9.69
N ASP A 58 -2.86 -8.96 10.11
CA ASP A 58 -3.14 -8.71 11.52
C ASP A 58 -4.64 -8.76 11.79
N HIS A 59 -5.06 -9.67 12.68
CA HIS A 59 -6.47 -9.90 13.00
C HIS A 59 -7.09 -8.76 13.80
N HIS A 60 -6.36 -8.05 14.67
CA HIS A 60 -6.92 -6.94 15.46
C HIS A 60 -7.10 -5.69 14.60
N TYR A 61 -6.12 -5.39 13.76
CA TYR A 61 -6.19 -4.33 12.77
C TYR A 61 -7.19 -4.63 11.65
N ASN A 62 -7.46 -5.91 11.40
CA ASN A 62 -8.23 -6.38 10.25
C ASN A 62 -7.68 -5.81 8.95
N ARG A 63 -6.37 -5.97 8.77
CA ARG A 63 -5.62 -5.42 7.64
C ARG A 63 -4.51 -6.38 7.26
N PHE A 64 -4.29 -6.51 5.96
CA PHE A 64 -3.32 -7.41 5.38
C PHE A 64 -2.42 -6.63 4.42
N ARG A 65 -1.11 -6.85 4.51
CA ARG A 65 -0.10 -6.23 3.65
C ARG A 65 0.56 -7.30 2.80
N TYR A 66 0.63 -7.05 1.50
CA TYR A 66 1.49 -7.78 0.56
C TYR A 66 2.62 -6.86 0.11
N THR A 67 3.85 -7.39 0.00
CA THR A 67 4.97 -6.71 -0.64
C THR A 67 5.35 -7.50 -1.88
N LEU A 68 5.15 -6.90 -3.05
CA LEU A 68 5.40 -7.51 -4.35
C LEU A 68 6.56 -6.80 -5.03
N VAL A 69 7.38 -7.53 -5.79
CA VAL A 69 8.50 -6.99 -6.57
C VAL A 69 8.50 -7.59 -7.97
N SER A 70 8.75 -6.75 -8.97
CA SER A 70 8.99 -7.17 -10.36
C SER A 70 9.91 -6.18 -11.06
N TYR A 71 10.52 -6.63 -12.16
CA TYR A 71 11.19 -5.73 -13.07
C TYR A 71 10.19 -4.83 -13.81
N ILE A 72 10.71 -3.72 -14.35
CA ILE A 72 10.01 -2.86 -15.30
C ILE A 72 10.86 -2.68 -16.57
N VAL A 73 10.21 -2.31 -17.67
CA VAL A 73 10.87 -1.78 -18.87
C VAL A 73 10.36 -0.38 -19.10
N VAL A 74 11.30 0.53 -19.29
CA VAL A 74 11.06 1.95 -19.52
C VAL A 74 11.42 2.23 -20.97
N ASP A 75 10.62 3.06 -21.63
CA ASP A 75 11.02 3.64 -22.90
C ASP A 75 11.82 4.92 -22.61
N ASP A 76 13.12 4.85 -22.86
CA ASP A 76 14.05 5.96 -22.62
C ASP A 76 14.12 6.91 -23.85
N GLY A 77 13.21 6.78 -24.82
CA GLY A 77 13.09 7.72 -25.96
C GLY A 77 14.14 7.57 -27.07
N GLY A 78 14.92 6.48 -27.06
CA GLY A 78 15.99 6.23 -28.03
C GLY A 78 17.29 6.96 -27.69
N GLY A 79 18.40 6.22 -27.65
CA GLY A 79 19.70 6.70 -27.18
C GLY A 79 20.19 7.97 -27.88
N GLY A 80 20.10 9.10 -27.17
CA GLY A 80 20.68 10.36 -27.59
C GLY A 80 20.27 11.49 -26.65
N SER A 81 21.13 11.82 -25.68
CA SER A 81 21.11 13.08 -24.91
C SER A 81 19.71 13.62 -24.60
N SER A 82 19.03 13.05 -23.59
CA SER A 82 17.79 13.61 -23.08
C SER A 82 18.05 15.00 -22.49
N ALA A 83 17.77 16.03 -23.27
CA ALA A 83 17.52 17.36 -22.76
C ALA A 83 16.39 17.26 -21.71
N ALA A 84 16.52 17.99 -20.61
CA ALA A 84 15.58 17.99 -19.51
C ALA A 84 14.14 18.23 -20.01
N GLY A 85 13.25 17.24 -19.85
CA GLY A 85 11.81 17.49 -20.02
C GLY A 85 10.93 16.29 -20.43
N GLU A 86 11.46 15.20 -20.99
CA GLU A 86 10.61 14.07 -21.37
C GLU A 86 10.28 13.16 -20.17
N ALA A 87 8.99 12.96 -19.95
CA ALA A 87 8.49 12.16 -18.84
C ALA A 87 8.76 10.68 -19.10
N THR A 88 9.47 10.03 -18.18
CA THR A 88 9.66 8.57 -18.13
C THR A 88 8.35 7.80 -18.31
N VAL A 89 8.29 6.90 -19.29
CA VAL A 89 7.13 6.03 -19.51
C VAL A 89 7.52 4.57 -19.28
N VAL A 90 6.90 3.95 -18.26
CA VAL A 90 6.97 2.50 -18.06
C VAL A 90 6.09 1.83 -19.12
N VAL A 91 6.70 1.08 -20.03
CA VAL A 91 6.01 0.39 -21.13
C VAL A 91 5.71 -1.07 -20.84
N HIS A 92 6.45 -1.69 -19.93
CA HIS A 92 6.16 -3.05 -19.46
C HIS A 92 6.36 -3.18 -17.95
N SER A 93 5.40 -3.81 -17.28
CA SER A 93 5.38 -4.00 -15.83
C SER A 93 4.49 -5.18 -15.46
N PRO A 94 5.06 -6.38 -15.21
CA PRO A 94 4.29 -7.54 -14.75
C PRO A 94 3.52 -7.26 -13.44
N ILE A 95 4.12 -6.49 -12.52
CA ILE A 95 3.51 -6.13 -11.23
C ILE A 95 2.22 -5.32 -11.41
N ARG A 96 2.09 -4.49 -12.47
CA ARG A 96 0.84 -3.77 -12.77
C ARG A 96 -0.33 -4.72 -12.92
N LYS A 97 -0.17 -5.76 -13.75
CA LYS A 97 -1.20 -6.76 -14.03
C LYS A 97 -1.57 -7.56 -12.78
N VAL A 98 -0.58 -8.00 -12.01
CA VAL A 98 -0.82 -8.76 -10.77
C VAL A 98 -1.53 -7.91 -9.72
N LEU A 99 -1.12 -6.65 -9.53
CA LEU A 99 -1.81 -5.73 -8.62
C LEU A 99 -3.27 -5.55 -9.02
N LEU A 100 -3.57 -5.34 -10.31
CA LEU A 100 -4.95 -5.19 -10.79
C LEU A 100 -5.79 -6.44 -10.50
N ALA A 101 -5.25 -7.64 -10.76
CA ALA A 101 -5.94 -8.88 -10.44
C ALA A 101 -6.18 -9.06 -8.92
N MET A 102 -5.21 -8.69 -8.08
CA MET A 102 -5.37 -8.72 -6.63
C MET A 102 -6.46 -7.75 -6.15
N MET A 103 -6.49 -6.54 -6.70
CA MET A 103 -7.49 -5.53 -6.34
C MET A 103 -8.88 -5.93 -6.82
N GLU A 104 -9.01 -6.51 -8.01
CA GLU A 104 -10.27 -7.07 -8.51
C GLU A 104 -10.79 -8.19 -7.58
N ALA A 105 -9.91 -9.11 -7.17
CA ALA A 105 -10.25 -10.14 -6.20
C ALA A 105 -10.69 -9.55 -4.85
N ALA A 106 -9.99 -8.52 -4.36
CA ALA A 106 -10.33 -7.84 -3.12
C ALA A 106 -11.70 -7.15 -3.20
N PHE A 107 -11.94 -6.33 -4.22
CA PHE A 107 -13.21 -5.63 -4.42
C PHE A 107 -14.41 -6.56 -4.66
N SER A 108 -14.16 -7.78 -5.13
CA SER A 108 -15.21 -8.78 -5.37
C SER A 108 -15.54 -9.63 -4.15
N SER A 109 -14.62 -9.73 -3.18
CA SER A 109 -14.74 -10.64 -2.04
C SER A 109 -14.89 -9.94 -0.68
N ILE A 110 -14.66 -8.63 -0.61
CA ILE A 110 -14.66 -7.85 0.63
C ILE A 110 -15.73 -6.77 0.54
N ASP A 111 -16.54 -6.67 1.60
CA ASP A 111 -17.52 -5.60 1.79
C ASP A 111 -17.07 -4.68 2.93
N LEU A 112 -16.58 -3.49 2.59
CA LEU A 112 -16.10 -2.50 3.57
C LEU A 112 -17.18 -2.08 4.57
N GLU A 113 -18.47 -2.15 4.23
CA GLU A 113 -19.57 -1.79 5.13
C GLU A 113 -19.67 -2.76 6.32
N SER A 114 -19.28 -4.02 6.10
CA SER A 114 -19.21 -5.06 7.14
C SER A 114 -17.87 -5.09 7.89
N GLN A 115 -16.86 -4.39 7.36
CA GLN A 115 -15.50 -4.40 7.87
C GLN A 115 -15.38 -3.60 9.18
N SER A 116 -14.69 -4.16 10.17
CA SER A 116 -14.24 -3.42 11.34
C SER A 116 -12.83 -3.79 11.77
N GLY A 117 -12.09 -2.85 12.35
CA GLY A 117 -10.71 -3.07 12.81
C GLY A 117 -10.14 -1.93 13.66
N ALA A 118 -9.04 -2.20 14.35
CA ALA A 118 -8.33 -1.23 15.18
C ALA A 118 -7.31 -0.37 14.42
N HIS A 119 -7.09 -0.62 13.13
CA HIS A 119 -6.25 0.22 12.28
C HIS A 119 -7.11 1.15 11.41
N PRO A 120 -6.74 2.43 11.26
CA PRO A 120 -7.36 3.34 10.29
C PRO A 120 -7.43 2.76 8.87
N ARG A 121 -8.53 3.04 8.16
CA ARG A 121 -8.73 2.66 6.75
C ARG A 121 -9.83 3.48 6.08
N MET A 122 -9.73 3.65 4.77
CA MET A 122 -10.70 4.35 3.91
C MET A 122 -11.29 3.48 2.80
N GLY A 123 -10.65 2.36 2.45
CA GLY A 123 -11.09 1.49 1.36
C GLY A 123 -10.78 0.03 1.59
N VAL A 124 -11.40 -0.84 0.78
CA VAL A 124 -11.05 -2.27 0.69
C VAL A 124 -9.59 -2.41 0.31
N VAL A 125 -9.20 -1.75 -0.78
CA VAL A 125 -7.81 -1.51 -1.16
C VAL A 125 -7.44 -0.14 -0.61
N ASP A 126 -6.82 -0.11 0.56
CA ASP A 126 -6.61 1.12 1.33
C ASP A 126 -5.45 1.94 0.79
N ASP A 127 -4.30 1.30 0.53
CA ASP A 127 -3.06 1.98 0.18
C ASP A 127 -2.17 1.13 -0.74
N LEU A 128 -1.60 1.76 -1.76
CA LEU A 128 -0.52 1.22 -2.58
C LEU A 128 0.70 2.14 -2.44
N SER A 129 1.77 1.61 -1.84
CA SER A 129 3.04 2.33 -1.72
C SER A 129 4.08 1.71 -2.65
N PHE A 130 4.48 2.46 -3.67
CA PHE A 130 5.48 2.07 -4.64
C PHE A 130 6.86 2.54 -4.20
N HIS A 131 7.87 1.68 -4.39
CA HIS A 131 9.25 1.95 -4.03
C HIS A 131 10.17 1.56 -5.19
N PRO A 132 11.05 2.46 -5.65
CA PRO A 132 12.10 2.10 -6.60
C PRO A 132 13.11 1.16 -5.96
N VAL A 133 13.56 0.14 -6.70
CA VAL A 133 14.55 -0.86 -6.26
C VAL A 133 15.57 -1.09 -7.37
N GLY A 134 16.84 -1.28 -6.98
CA GLY A 134 17.94 -1.46 -7.93
C GLY A 134 18.25 -0.14 -8.66
N GLN A 135 18.21 -0.15 -9.98
CA GLN A 135 18.46 1.04 -10.81
C GLN A 135 17.19 1.82 -11.19
N ALA A 136 16.02 1.45 -10.65
CA ALA A 136 14.79 2.20 -10.91
C ALA A 136 14.86 3.57 -10.22
N THR A 137 14.36 4.61 -10.89
CA THR A 137 14.26 5.97 -10.33
C THR A 137 12.92 6.19 -9.64
N VAL A 138 12.81 7.29 -8.89
CA VAL A 138 11.53 7.73 -8.31
C VAL A 138 10.52 8.02 -9.42
N GLU A 139 10.97 8.58 -10.54
CA GLU A 139 10.16 8.88 -11.72
C GLU A 139 9.63 7.60 -12.40
N ASP A 140 10.47 6.55 -12.49
CA ASP A 140 10.04 5.23 -12.96
C ASP A 140 8.88 4.70 -12.11
N ALA A 141 9.02 4.76 -10.78
CA ALA A 141 8.00 4.33 -9.83
C ALA A 141 6.73 5.21 -9.92
N ALA A 142 6.88 6.52 -10.08
CA ALA A 142 5.77 7.47 -10.18
C ALA A 142 4.99 7.33 -11.48
N SER A 143 5.68 7.03 -12.59
CA SER A 143 5.07 6.69 -13.86
C SER A 143 4.17 5.46 -13.70
N LEU A 144 4.68 4.37 -13.12
CA LEU A 144 3.89 3.16 -12.88
C LEU A 144 2.74 3.38 -11.88
N ALA A 145 2.98 4.10 -10.78
CA ALA A 145 1.97 4.37 -9.77
C ALA A 145 0.77 5.14 -10.35
N ARG A 146 1.01 6.14 -11.21
CA ARG A 146 -0.05 6.90 -11.90
C ARG A 146 -0.80 6.07 -12.94
N GLN A 147 -0.12 5.16 -13.63
CA GLN A 147 -0.78 4.20 -14.53
C GLN A 147 -1.73 3.29 -13.74
N VAL A 148 -1.26 2.70 -12.64
CA VAL A 148 -2.06 1.84 -11.75
C VAL A 148 -3.24 2.62 -11.15
N ALA A 149 -3.03 3.85 -10.70
CA ALA A 149 -4.10 4.71 -10.18
C ALA A 149 -5.22 4.94 -11.22
N SER A 150 -4.84 5.21 -12.47
CA SER A 150 -5.78 5.37 -13.59
C SER A 150 -6.56 4.09 -13.88
N ASP A 151 -5.91 2.93 -13.87
CA ASP A 151 -6.57 1.65 -14.10
C ASP A 151 -7.58 1.33 -13.01
N ILE A 152 -7.21 1.51 -11.74
CA ILE A 152 -8.10 1.24 -10.60
C ILE A 152 -9.33 2.15 -10.66
N ALA A 153 -9.13 3.45 -10.91
CA ALA A 153 -10.21 4.40 -11.04
C ALA A 153 -11.17 4.02 -12.18
N CYS A 154 -10.66 3.48 -13.29
CA CYS A 154 -11.45 3.04 -14.43
C CYS A 154 -12.22 1.72 -14.14
N ILE A 155 -11.52 0.69 -13.65
CA ILE A 155 -12.06 -0.67 -13.50
C ILE A 155 -12.96 -0.78 -12.28
N ALA A 156 -12.58 -0.15 -11.17
CA ALA A 156 -13.28 -0.28 -9.89
C ALA A 156 -14.15 0.93 -9.54
N ALA A 157 -14.13 2.00 -10.34
CA ALA A 157 -14.87 3.24 -10.08
C ALA A 157 -14.66 3.78 -8.66
N VAL A 158 -13.45 3.65 -8.13
CA VAL A 158 -13.10 4.15 -6.80
C VAL A 158 -12.34 5.48 -6.89
N PRO A 159 -12.60 6.44 -5.98
CA PRO A 159 -11.77 7.62 -5.82
C PRO A 159 -10.33 7.24 -5.48
N VAL A 160 -9.35 7.81 -6.19
CA VAL A 160 -7.93 7.59 -5.95
C VAL A 160 -7.23 8.89 -5.59
N PHE A 161 -6.50 8.87 -4.48
CA PHE A 161 -5.73 10.00 -3.98
C PHE A 161 -4.24 9.69 -4.07
N LEU A 162 -3.52 10.53 -4.82
CA LEU A 162 -2.09 10.39 -5.00
C LEU A 162 -1.35 11.00 -3.80
N TYR A 163 -0.14 10.50 -3.51
CA TYR A 163 0.74 11.14 -2.54
C TYR A 163 2.22 11.01 -2.92
N ALA A 164 3.04 11.81 -2.23
CA ALA A 164 4.49 11.91 -2.41
C ALA A 164 4.84 12.09 -3.89
N ALA A 165 5.82 11.36 -4.44
CA ALA A 165 6.26 11.58 -5.83
C ALA A 165 5.23 11.17 -6.89
N ALA A 166 4.15 10.47 -6.53
CA ALA A 166 3.04 10.24 -7.45
C ALA A 166 2.14 11.47 -7.60
N HIS A 167 2.02 12.29 -6.54
CA HIS A 167 1.17 13.47 -6.50
C HIS A 167 1.88 14.68 -7.13
N PRO A 168 1.23 15.47 -8.01
CA PRO A 168 1.87 16.59 -8.71
C PRO A 168 2.55 17.62 -7.80
N ALA A 169 1.92 17.93 -6.66
CA ALA A 169 2.48 18.85 -5.66
C ALA A 169 3.27 18.17 -4.52
N GLY A 170 3.63 16.88 -4.64
CA GLY A 170 4.43 16.19 -3.63
C GLY A 170 3.76 16.00 -2.26
N LYS A 171 2.43 15.98 -2.21
CA LYS A 171 1.66 16.00 -0.95
C LYS A 171 1.92 14.74 -0.12
N SER A 172 2.26 14.87 1.16
CA SER A 172 2.48 13.70 2.03
C SER A 172 1.21 12.85 2.23
N VAL A 173 1.38 11.53 2.38
CA VAL A 173 0.26 10.61 2.67
C VAL A 173 -0.50 11.01 3.93
N GLY A 174 0.20 11.51 4.94
CA GLY A 174 -0.41 11.97 6.19
C GLY A 174 -1.31 13.20 5.99
N ALA A 175 -0.97 14.09 5.05
CA ALA A 175 -1.82 15.24 4.72
C ALA A 175 -3.10 14.79 4.00
N VAL A 176 -2.97 13.94 2.98
CA VAL A 176 -4.10 13.33 2.26
C VAL A 176 -5.05 12.62 3.23
N ARG A 177 -4.50 11.71 4.05
CA ARG A 177 -5.26 10.96 5.05
C ARG A 177 -6.00 11.86 6.05
N ARG A 178 -5.40 12.99 6.46
CA ARG A 178 -6.05 13.93 7.39
C ARG A 178 -7.26 14.62 6.78
N GLU A 179 -7.16 15.06 5.53
CA GLU A 179 -8.26 15.71 4.83
C GLU A 179 -9.45 14.77 4.64
N LEU A 180 -9.17 13.49 4.46
CA LEU A 180 -10.18 12.43 4.32
C LEU A 180 -10.70 11.87 5.66
N GLY A 181 -10.24 12.40 6.81
CA GLY A 181 -10.68 11.93 8.12
C GLY A 181 -10.15 10.56 8.55
N TYR A 182 -9.15 9.99 7.85
CA TYR A 182 -8.58 8.66 8.07
C TYR A 182 -8.31 8.33 9.55
N TYR A 183 -7.74 9.28 10.30
CA TYR A 183 -7.30 9.08 11.69
C TYR A 183 -8.42 9.24 12.74
N ARG A 184 -9.68 9.43 12.33
CA ARG A 184 -10.81 9.59 13.25
C ARG A 184 -11.60 8.27 13.37
N PRO A 185 -11.52 7.56 14.51
CA PRO A 185 -12.32 6.35 14.70
C PRO A 185 -13.81 6.71 14.77
N ASN A 186 -14.66 5.84 14.22
CA ASN A 186 -16.13 5.98 14.22
C ASN A 186 -16.83 4.88 15.02
N TYR A 187 -16.08 3.92 15.60
CA TYR A 187 -16.62 2.79 16.33
C TYR A 187 -15.91 2.62 17.67
N ARG A 188 -16.68 2.48 18.76
CA ARG A 188 -16.20 2.26 20.14
C ARG A 188 -15.10 3.23 20.62
N GLY A 189 -14.99 4.41 20.00
CA GLY A 189 -14.02 5.47 20.33
C GLY A 189 -12.57 5.22 19.89
N ASN A 190 -12.26 4.04 19.38
CA ASN A 190 -10.88 3.62 19.08
C ASN A 190 -10.75 2.66 17.88
N GLN A 191 -11.85 2.30 17.24
CA GLN A 191 -11.91 1.40 16.10
C GLN A 191 -12.61 2.08 14.92
N TRP A 192 -12.44 1.48 13.75
CA TRP A 192 -13.12 1.87 12.53
C TRP A 192 -14.07 0.74 12.12
N SER A 193 -15.30 1.09 11.77
CA SER A 193 -16.33 0.15 11.30
C SER A 193 -17.08 0.74 10.11
N GLY A 194 -17.35 -0.07 9.08
CA GLY A 194 -18.02 0.36 7.85
C GLY A 194 -17.25 1.40 7.02
N SER A 195 -17.91 1.99 6.02
CA SER A 195 -17.36 3.15 5.32
C SER A 195 -17.20 4.34 6.28
N VAL A 196 -16.05 5.01 6.21
CA VAL A 196 -15.76 6.23 7.00
C VAL A 196 -15.75 7.49 6.15
N LEU A 197 -15.82 7.33 4.83
CA LEU A 197 -15.89 8.43 3.90
C LEU A 197 -17.35 8.89 3.76
N PRO A 198 -17.59 10.21 3.75
CA PRO A 198 -18.89 10.78 3.38
C PRO A 198 -19.16 10.61 1.89
N ASP A 199 -20.42 10.71 1.48
CA ASP A 199 -20.86 10.63 0.08
C ASP A 199 -20.15 11.67 -0.80
N VAL A 200 -20.09 12.91 -0.29
CA VAL A 200 -19.35 14.03 -0.89
C VAL A 200 -17.99 14.13 -0.21
N LEU A 201 -16.93 13.84 -0.97
CA LEU A 201 -15.58 13.85 -0.45
C LEU A 201 -15.13 15.27 -0.08
N PRO A 202 -14.42 15.44 1.05
CA PRO A 202 -13.97 16.76 1.52
C PRO A 202 -12.88 17.38 0.63
N VAL A 203 -12.24 16.55 -0.19
CA VAL A 203 -11.23 16.95 -1.17
C VAL A 203 -11.44 16.17 -2.46
N LYS A 204 -11.18 16.83 -3.59
CA LYS A 204 -11.31 16.22 -4.91
C LYS A 204 -10.24 15.12 -5.07
N PRO A 205 -10.61 13.91 -5.51
CA PRO A 205 -9.65 12.87 -5.89
C PRO A 205 -8.76 13.31 -7.05
N ASP A 206 -7.52 12.84 -7.06
CA ASP A 206 -6.59 13.08 -8.16
C ASP A 206 -7.03 12.32 -9.42
N VAL A 207 -7.57 11.12 -9.25
CA VAL A 207 -8.06 10.27 -10.33
C VAL A 207 -9.36 9.58 -9.90
N GLY A 208 -10.28 9.39 -10.85
CA GLY A 208 -11.56 8.72 -10.62
C GLY A 208 -12.70 9.65 -10.23
N PRO A 209 -13.83 9.08 -9.78
CA PRO A 209 -15.06 9.82 -9.52
C PRO A 209 -14.93 10.75 -8.31
N ALA A 210 -15.53 11.95 -8.39
CA ALA A 210 -15.47 12.96 -7.33
C ALA A 210 -16.32 12.64 -6.09
N HIS A 211 -17.13 11.58 -6.15
CA HIS A 211 -17.97 11.08 -5.06
C HIS A 211 -17.68 9.60 -4.82
N VAL A 212 -18.00 9.11 -3.62
CA VAL A 212 -17.91 7.69 -3.32
C VAL A 212 -18.99 6.96 -4.13
N VAL A 213 -18.58 6.21 -5.16
CA VAL A 213 -19.51 5.45 -6.01
C VAL A 213 -20.03 4.20 -5.28
N SER A 214 -19.24 3.64 -4.36
CA SER A 214 -19.63 2.48 -3.56
C SER A 214 -19.00 2.50 -2.19
N HIS A 215 -19.83 2.59 -1.14
CA HIS A 215 -19.39 2.47 0.25
C HIS A 215 -18.77 1.11 0.57
N LYS A 216 -19.13 0.06 -0.19
CA LYS A 216 -18.51 -1.27 -0.10
C LYS A 216 -17.04 -1.28 -0.50
N ARG A 217 -16.61 -0.33 -1.32
CA ARG A 217 -15.23 -0.25 -1.85
C ARG A 217 -14.41 0.85 -1.17
N GLY A 218 -15.02 2.00 -0.89
CA GLY A 218 -14.36 3.17 -0.28
C GLY A 218 -13.44 3.91 -1.27
N ALA A 219 -12.29 4.37 -0.79
CA ALA A 219 -11.28 5.05 -1.61
C ALA A 219 -9.86 4.48 -1.40
N THR A 220 -8.96 4.76 -2.33
CA THR A 220 -7.60 4.22 -2.34
C THR A 220 -6.56 5.34 -2.34
N THR A 221 -5.49 5.21 -1.54
CA THR A 221 -4.30 6.05 -1.67
C THR A 221 -3.22 5.36 -2.49
N VAL A 222 -2.55 6.10 -3.37
CA VAL A 222 -1.45 5.58 -4.19
C VAL A 222 -0.28 6.55 -4.16
N GLY A 223 0.92 6.07 -3.86
CA GLY A 223 2.06 6.97 -3.78
C GLY A 223 3.40 6.29 -3.97
N VAL A 224 4.42 7.13 -4.08
CA VAL A 224 5.81 6.71 -4.27
C VAL A 224 6.65 7.31 -3.17
N THR A 225 7.32 6.45 -2.40
CA THR A 225 8.16 6.85 -1.27
C THR A 225 9.49 6.09 -1.32
N PRO A 226 10.52 6.56 -0.58
CA PRO A 226 11.67 5.72 -0.24
C PRO A 226 11.22 4.38 0.35
N TRP A 227 12.14 3.42 0.46
CA TRP A 227 11.81 2.18 1.12
C TRP A 227 11.42 2.46 2.58
N ILE A 228 10.23 2.02 2.99
CA ILE A 228 9.70 2.24 4.34
C ILE A 228 9.46 0.90 5.02
N GLU A 229 9.70 0.76 6.31
CA GLU A 229 9.42 -0.47 7.07
C GLU A 229 8.36 -0.25 8.14
N ASN A 230 7.54 -1.28 8.37
CA ASN A 230 6.61 -1.28 9.48
C ASN A 230 7.33 -1.88 10.69
N TYR A 231 7.34 -1.14 11.79
CA TYR A 231 7.89 -1.61 13.06
C TYR A 231 6.94 -1.24 14.17
N ASN A 232 6.52 -2.23 14.93
CA ASN A 232 5.44 -2.10 15.89
C ASN A 232 5.99 -2.37 17.27
N VAL A 233 5.75 -1.44 18.21
CA VAL A 233 6.18 -1.57 19.60
C VAL A 233 4.96 -1.91 20.46
N PRO A 234 4.81 -3.16 20.93
CA PRO A 234 3.75 -3.51 21.86
C PRO A 234 4.02 -2.84 23.22
N VAL A 235 2.99 -2.24 23.78
CA VAL A 235 3.01 -1.57 25.08
C VAL A 235 1.94 -2.21 25.96
N LEU A 236 2.37 -2.82 27.07
CA LEU A 236 1.46 -3.43 28.05
C LEU A 236 0.81 -2.34 28.91
N CYS A 237 -0.06 -1.55 28.29
CA CYS A 237 -0.76 -0.43 28.90
C CYS A 237 -2.14 -0.27 28.24
N LYS A 238 -3.18 -0.17 29.07
CA LYS A 238 -4.57 0.09 28.62
C LYS A 238 -4.88 1.58 28.49
N ASP A 239 -4.08 2.44 29.11
CA ASP A 239 -4.27 3.88 29.01
C ASP A 239 -3.69 4.41 27.70
N VAL A 240 -4.53 4.40 26.66
CA VAL A 240 -4.17 4.93 25.34
C VAL A 240 -3.88 6.42 25.36
N ALA A 241 -4.38 7.20 26.32
CA ALA A 241 -3.96 8.59 26.44
C ALA A 241 -2.48 8.68 26.83
N THR A 242 -2.01 7.81 27.72
CA THR A 242 -0.58 7.68 28.05
C THR A 242 0.24 7.20 26.86
N VAL A 243 -0.19 6.14 26.16
CA VAL A 243 0.54 5.63 24.99
C VAL A 243 0.59 6.66 23.85
N ARG A 244 -0.47 7.45 23.66
CA ARG A 244 -0.49 8.59 22.72
C ARG A 244 0.51 9.68 23.10
N ARG A 245 0.76 9.93 24.40
CA ARG A 245 1.80 10.89 24.81
C ARG A 245 3.18 10.37 24.44
N ILE A 246 3.48 9.10 24.68
CA ILE A 246 4.75 8.46 24.28
C ILE A 246 4.90 8.52 22.75
N THR A 247 3.84 8.18 22.01
CA THR A 247 3.83 8.20 20.53
C THR A 247 4.21 9.58 19.96
N ARG A 248 3.89 10.68 20.64
CA ARG A 248 4.30 12.04 20.21
C ARG A 248 5.81 12.25 20.27
N GLY A 249 6.50 11.58 21.20
CA GLY A 249 7.96 11.58 21.25
C GLY A 249 8.59 10.75 20.12
N VAL A 250 7.87 9.77 19.60
CA VAL A 250 8.35 8.88 18.52
C VAL A 250 8.14 9.51 17.14
N THR A 251 6.95 10.03 16.86
CA THR A 251 6.59 10.55 15.53
C THR A 251 7.32 11.85 15.20
N GLY A 252 7.98 11.91 14.04
CA GLY A 252 8.65 13.12 13.56
C GLY A 252 7.71 14.33 13.42
N ARG A 253 6.43 14.08 13.09
CA ARG A 253 5.38 15.13 13.06
C ARG A 253 5.27 15.95 14.36
N SER A 254 5.58 15.35 15.51
CA SER A 254 5.47 16.00 16.82
C SER A 254 6.83 16.38 17.41
N GLY A 255 7.89 16.41 16.57
CA GLY A 255 9.25 16.72 17.01
C GLY A 255 10.05 15.49 17.47
N GLY A 256 9.52 14.28 17.27
CA GLY A 256 10.22 13.03 17.54
C GLY A 256 11.25 12.66 16.47
N LEU A 257 11.43 11.37 16.23
CA LEU A 257 12.39 10.87 15.24
C LEU A 257 12.03 11.36 13.82
N PRO A 258 12.96 12.06 13.12
CA PRO A 258 12.73 12.49 11.75
C PRO A 258 12.32 11.31 10.87
N THR A 259 11.43 11.55 9.90
CA THR A 259 10.86 10.55 8.96
C THR A 259 9.90 9.50 9.56
N VAL A 260 9.94 9.25 10.87
CA VAL A 260 9.05 8.27 11.53
C VAL A 260 7.61 8.78 11.60
N GLN A 261 6.67 7.98 11.12
CA GLN A 261 5.24 8.14 11.38
C GLN A 261 4.82 7.10 12.43
N ALA A 262 4.11 7.52 13.48
CA ALA A 262 3.67 6.61 14.52
C ALA A 262 2.21 6.84 14.93
N LEU A 263 1.51 5.75 15.25
CA LEU A 263 0.14 5.77 15.77
C LEU A 263 0.03 4.86 16.99
N ALA A 264 -0.64 5.35 18.04
CA ALA A 264 -1.07 4.50 19.16
C ALA A 264 -2.41 3.84 18.80
N LEU A 265 -2.41 2.52 18.67
CA LEU A 265 -3.57 1.71 18.28
C LEU A 265 -3.81 0.61 19.32
N PHE A 266 -5.07 0.27 19.55
CA PHE A 266 -5.39 -0.88 20.38
C PHE A 266 -5.04 -2.18 19.65
N HIS A 267 -4.49 -3.14 20.37
CA HIS A 267 -4.13 -4.45 19.83
C HIS A 267 -4.50 -5.53 20.85
N GLY A 268 -5.69 -6.12 20.69
CA GLY A 268 -6.28 -7.02 21.69
C GLY A 268 -6.89 -6.30 22.90
N ASP A 269 -7.21 -7.08 23.94
CA ASP A 269 -7.96 -6.59 25.10
C ASP A 269 -7.08 -5.82 26.11
N ASP A 270 -5.79 -6.15 26.16
CA ASP A 270 -4.87 -5.67 27.20
C ASP A 270 -3.63 -4.95 26.67
N CYS A 271 -3.46 -4.83 25.36
CA CYS A 271 -2.27 -4.22 24.75
C CYS A 271 -2.64 -3.04 23.85
N THR A 272 -1.79 -2.02 23.90
CA THR A 272 -1.75 -0.95 22.91
C THR A 272 -0.44 -1.09 22.15
N GLU A 273 -0.44 -0.81 20.88
CA GLU A 273 0.74 -0.84 20.05
C GLU A 273 1.06 0.56 19.54
N ILE A 274 2.33 0.93 19.57
CA ILE A 274 2.83 2.06 18.79
C ILE A 274 3.23 1.52 17.42
N ALA A 275 2.32 1.63 16.46
CA ALA A 275 2.55 1.21 15.08
C ALA A 275 3.35 2.27 14.35
N CYS A 276 4.58 1.95 13.94
CA CYS A 276 5.48 2.87 13.26
C CYS A 276 5.70 2.50 11.80
N LEU A 277 5.84 3.54 10.98
CA LEU A 277 6.41 3.49 9.65
C LEU A 277 7.72 4.27 9.68
N LEU A 278 8.83 3.61 9.36
CA LEU A 278 10.19 4.16 9.38
C LEU A 278 10.81 4.13 8.00
N ASP A 279 11.66 5.10 7.71
CA ASP A 279 12.64 5.01 6.64
C ASP A 279 13.93 4.45 7.26
N PRO A 280 14.35 3.20 6.92
CA PRO A 280 15.48 2.55 7.57
C PRO A 280 16.82 3.23 7.27
N ASP A 281 16.91 4.09 6.25
CA ASP A 281 18.11 4.88 5.96
C ASP A 281 18.28 6.04 6.95
N HIS A 282 17.21 6.42 7.67
CA HIS A 282 17.15 7.59 8.54
C HIS A 282 16.80 7.26 10.00
N ALA A 283 16.05 6.19 10.25
CA ALA A 283 15.62 5.78 11.58
C ALA A 283 15.61 4.26 11.73
N SER A 284 16.23 3.76 12.81
CA SER A 284 16.29 2.34 13.14
C SER A 284 15.20 1.93 14.14
N ALA A 285 14.87 0.64 14.14
CA ALA A 285 14.01 0.03 15.16
C ALA A 285 14.57 0.24 16.58
N TYR A 286 15.90 0.23 16.75
CA TYR A 286 16.55 0.52 18.03
C TYR A 286 16.23 1.93 18.51
N GLN A 287 16.41 2.94 17.65
CA GLN A 287 16.08 4.33 18.01
C GLN A 287 14.62 4.45 18.43
N VAL A 288 13.68 3.84 17.69
CA VAL A 288 12.24 3.84 18.04
C VAL A 288 11.98 3.23 19.42
N GLN A 289 12.66 2.14 19.79
CA GLN A 289 12.50 1.51 21.11
C GLN A 289 13.07 2.32 22.27
N THR A 290 14.04 3.19 22.01
CA THR A 290 14.77 3.94 23.04
C THR A 290 14.28 5.37 23.26
N VAL A 291 13.26 5.83 22.53
CA VAL A 291 12.56 7.11 22.77
C VAL A 291 11.79 7.06 24.08
#